data_AF-A0A5A9FLB8-F1
#
_entry.id   AF-A0A5A9FLB8-F1
#
_cell.length_a   1.000
_cell.length_b   1.000
_cell.length_c   1.000
_cell.angle_alpha   90.00
_cell.angle_beta   90.00
_cell.angle_gamma   90.00
#
_symmetry.space_group_name_H-M   'P 1'
#
loop_
_entity.id
_entity.type
_entity.pdbx_description
1 polymer ?
#
loop_
_entity_poly.entity_id
_entity_poly.type
_entity_poly.pdbx_seq_one_letter_code
_entity_poly.pdbx_strand_id
1 'polypeptide(L)'
;MATVTFTGLNMTKDMTVYAVAGDTGTLLALAKKHDIPIPFQCQDGECGSCLVKVTYLDGKTPMAIDLTEKEKVTLSVNGKLNRDLLEAAENAHRPPPYRLACQFIVRDETILVEFSGEPGVEPELRK
;
A
#
# COMPACT_ATOMS: atom_id res chain seq x y z
N MET A 1 -8.72 16.63 3.72
CA MET A 1 -9.39 15.45 3.12
C MET A 1 -8.31 14.64 2.46
N ALA A 2 -8.25 13.34 2.75
CA ALA A 2 -7.32 12.45 2.10
C ALA A 2 -7.85 12.08 0.71
N THR A 3 -6.97 12.05 -0.28
CA THR A 3 -7.35 11.64 -1.64
C THR A 3 -6.54 10.41 -2.02
N VAL A 4 -7.21 9.28 -2.21
CA VAL A 4 -6.58 8.00 -2.53
C VAL A 4 -6.98 7.62 -3.95
N THR A 5 -6.03 7.65 -4.87
CA THR A 5 -6.24 7.19 -6.25
C THR A 5 -5.79 5.75 -6.37
N PHE A 6 -6.69 4.86 -6.75
CA PHE A 6 -6.41 3.45 -6.99
C PHE A 6 -6.21 3.20 -8.48
N THR A 7 -5.10 2.57 -8.82
CA THR A 7 -4.73 2.18 -10.18
C THR A 7 -4.39 0.70 -10.18
N GLY A 8 -5.23 -0.11 -10.79
CA GLY A 8 -5.00 -1.55 -10.92
C GLY A 8 -4.81 -1.93 -12.38
N LEU A 9 -3.93 -2.90 -12.68
CA LEU A 9 -3.90 -3.52 -14.02
C LEU A 9 -5.21 -4.25 -14.35
N ASN A 10 -5.91 -4.73 -13.31
CA ASN A 10 -7.22 -5.34 -13.44
C ASN A 10 -8.36 -4.30 -13.51
N MET A 11 -8.05 -3.00 -13.48
CA MET A 11 -9.03 -1.92 -13.60
C MET A 11 -8.88 -1.22 -14.94
N THR A 12 -10.01 -1.02 -15.62
CA THR A 12 -10.04 -0.31 -16.92
C THR A 12 -9.86 1.21 -16.77
N LYS A 13 -10.09 1.74 -15.56
CA LYS A 13 -9.96 3.16 -15.21
C LYS A 13 -9.41 3.30 -13.80
N ASP A 14 -8.58 4.32 -13.59
CA ASP A 14 -8.21 4.81 -12.27
C ASP A 14 -9.45 5.29 -11.50
N MET A 15 -9.48 4.97 -10.21
CA MET A 15 -10.58 5.37 -9.32
C MET A 15 -10.03 6.19 -8.17
N THR A 16 -10.42 7.46 -8.10
CA THR A 16 -10.09 8.34 -6.99
C THR A 16 -11.19 8.30 -5.94
N VAL A 17 -10.78 8.03 -4.70
CA VAL A 17 -11.64 7.94 -3.53
C VAL A 17 -11.21 8.97 -2.51
N TYR A 18 -12.19 9.63 -1.89
CA TYR A 18 -11.94 10.57 -0.80
C TYR A 18 -12.07 9.84 0.53
N ALA A 19 -10.98 9.80 1.30
CA ALA A 19 -10.98 9.27 2.65
C ALA A 19 -11.14 10.42 3.66
N VAL A 20 -12.00 10.20 4.65
CA VAL A 20 -12.26 11.16 5.72
C VAL A 20 -11.09 11.12 6.70
N ALA A 21 -10.47 12.28 6.93
CA ALA A 21 -9.39 12.42 7.90
C ALA A 21 -9.91 12.06 9.30
N GLY A 22 -9.39 10.98 9.88
CA GLY A 22 -9.80 10.48 11.20
C GLY A 22 -10.54 9.13 11.16
N ASP A 23 -10.92 8.63 9.99
CA ASP A 23 -11.30 7.22 9.84
C ASP A 23 -10.02 6.39 10.02
N THR A 24 -9.91 5.62 11.10
CA THR A 24 -8.79 4.69 11.32
C THR A 24 -8.89 3.45 10.43
N GLY A 25 -9.54 3.60 9.27
CA GLY A 25 -9.77 2.55 8.30
C GLY A 25 -8.49 2.21 7.55
N THR A 26 -8.30 0.91 7.31
CA THR A 26 -7.20 0.43 6.47
C THR A 26 -7.49 0.72 5.01
N LEU A 27 -6.44 0.79 4.21
CA LEU A 27 -6.56 0.98 2.76
C LEU A 27 -7.39 -0.13 2.11
N LEU A 28 -7.27 -1.35 2.63
CA LEU A 28 -8.11 -2.48 2.24
C LEU A 28 -9.59 -2.27 2.56
N ALA A 29 -9.92 -1.71 3.72
CA ALA A 29 -11.32 -1.41 4.07
C ALA A 29 -11.91 -0.33 3.15
N LEU A 30 -11.13 0.68 2.81
CA LEU A 30 -11.52 1.71 1.84
C LEU A 30 -11.74 1.10 0.46
N ALA A 31 -10.81 0.27 -0.02
CA ALA A 31 -10.92 -0.44 -1.28
C ALA A 31 -12.20 -1.29 -1.34
N LYS A 32 -12.51 -2.04 -0.28
CA LYS A 32 -13.75 -2.83 -0.18
C LYS A 32 -15.02 -1.99 -0.20
N LYS A 33 -15.02 -0.83 0.47
CA LYS A 33 -16.18 0.09 0.46
C LYS A 33 -16.47 0.67 -0.93
N HIS A 34 -15.46 0.71 -1.80
CA HIS A 34 -15.55 1.25 -3.16
C HIS A 34 -15.49 0.15 -4.25
N ASP A 35 -15.73 -1.11 -3.88
CA ASP A 35 -15.74 -2.26 -4.79
C ASP A 35 -14.43 -2.42 -5.61
N ILE A 36 -13.30 -2.02 -5.03
CA ILE A 36 -11.99 -2.14 -5.67
C ILE A 36 -11.46 -3.56 -5.44
N PRO A 37 -11.17 -4.32 -6.51
CA PRO A 37 -10.79 -5.73 -6.42
C PRO A 37 -9.32 -5.90 -6.04
N ILE A 38 -8.93 -5.44 -4.85
CA ILE A 38 -7.59 -5.70 -4.31
C ILE A 38 -7.53 -7.15 -3.81
N PRO A 39 -6.57 -7.97 -4.25
CA PRO A 39 -6.39 -9.31 -3.72
C PRO A 39 -6.05 -9.27 -2.23
N PHE A 40 -6.84 -9.96 -1.40
CA PHE A 40 -6.58 -10.12 0.03
C PHE A 40 -6.87 -11.57 0.45
N GLN A 41 -6.04 -12.11 1.34
CA GLN A 41 -6.16 -13.52 1.76
C GLN A 41 -6.17 -13.68 3.29
N CYS A 42 -5.31 -12.96 4.01
CA CYS A 42 -5.12 -13.15 5.46
C CYS A 42 -5.57 -11.98 6.33
N GLN A 43 -5.53 -10.74 5.82
CA GLN A 43 -5.73 -9.49 6.59
C GLN A 43 -4.77 -9.26 7.78
N ASP A 44 -3.97 -10.25 8.16
CA ASP A 44 -3.00 -10.20 9.28
C ASP A 44 -1.58 -9.75 8.86
N GLY A 45 -1.35 -9.52 7.56
CA GLY A 45 -0.05 -9.10 7.05
C GLY A 45 0.96 -10.23 6.79
N GLU A 46 0.56 -11.50 6.89
CA GLU A 46 1.47 -12.65 6.68
C GLU A 46 1.57 -13.10 5.22
N CYS A 47 0.46 -13.02 4.47
CA CYS A 47 0.31 -13.62 3.14
C CYS A 47 0.93 -12.80 2.00
N GLY A 48 1.05 -11.48 2.15
CA GLY A 48 1.60 -10.60 1.09
C GLY A 48 0.70 -10.41 -0.13
N SER A 49 -0.49 -11.02 -0.17
CA SER A 49 -1.39 -10.93 -1.33
C SER A 49 -1.86 -9.51 -1.63
N CYS A 50 -1.97 -8.67 -0.59
CA CYS A 50 -2.41 -7.27 -0.68
C CYS A 50 -1.26 -6.29 -0.89
N LEU A 51 -0.21 -6.73 -1.59
CA LEU A 51 0.93 -5.91 -1.94
C LEU A 51 0.51 -4.79 -2.88
N VAL A 52 0.79 -3.55 -2.48
CA VAL A 52 0.48 -2.35 -3.24
C VAL A 52 1.69 -1.43 -3.27
N LYS A 53 1.83 -0.66 -4.34
CA LYS A 53 2.83 0.40 -4.47
C LYS A 53 2.15 1.73 -4.15
N VAL A 54 2.68 2.44 -3.16
CA VAL A 54 2.13 3.72 -2.70
C VAL A 54 3.06 4.85 -3.13
N THR A 55 2.53 5.76 -3.92
CA THR A 55 3.21 6.97 -4.38
C THR A 55 2.54 8.17 -3.75
N TYR A 56 3.26 8.91 -2.92
CA TYR A 56 2.77 10.14 -2.32
C TYR A 56 2.84 11.28 -3.34
N LEU A 57 1.68 11.87 -3.66
CA LEU A 57 1.57 12.99 -4.61
C LEU A 57 1.65 14.33 -3.89
N ASP A 58 1.20 14.38 -2.64
CA ASP A 58 1.38 15.54 -1.78
C ASP A 58 2.82 15.51 -1.27
N GLY A 59 3.61 16.55 -1.51
CA GLY A 59 5.01 16.67 -1.03
C GLY A 59 5.15 16.76 0.49
N LYS A 60 4.15 16.32 1.26
CA LYS A 60 4.19 16.16 2.70
C LYS A 60 5.02 14.92 3.03
N THR A 61 5.88 15.07 4.02
CA THR A 61 6.59 13.94 4.63
C THR A 61 5.55 12.93 5.13
N PRO A 62 5.61 11.67 4.68
CA PRO A 62 4.61 10.69 5.05
C PRO A 62 4.57 10.53 6.56
N MET A 63 3.40 10.73 7.13
CA MET A 63 3.24 10.77 8.58
C MET A 63 3.30 9.36 9.17
N ALA A 64 4.39 9.07 9.91
CA ALA A 64 4.57 7.92 10.78
C ALA A 64 4.42 6.56 10.10
N ILE A 65 5.53 6.05 9.58
CA ILE A 65 5.63 4.74 8.94
C ILE A 65 6.17 3.76 9.96
N ASP A 66 5.28 3.09 10.67
CA ASP A 66 5.65 1.89 11.40
C ASP A 66 5.42 0.70 10.47
N LEU A 67 6.51 0.08 10.01
CA LEU A 67 6.45 -1.22 9.36
C LEU A 67 6.51 -2.29 10.45
N THR A 68 5.46 -3.09 10.57
CA THR A 68 5.45 -4.20 11.50
C THR A 68 6.48 -5.25 11.09
N GLU A 69 7.02 -6.01 12.04
CA GLU A 69 8.00 -7.06 11.77
C GLU A 69 7.48 -8.09 10.76
N LYS A 70 6.19 -8.44 10.85
CA LYS A 70 5.52 -9.33 9.90
C LYS A 70 5.53 -8.77 8.48
N GLU A 71 5.19 -7.49 8.31
CA GLU A 71 5.18 -6.83 7.00
C GLU A 71 6.60 -6.80 6.40
N LYS A 72 7.62 -6.51 7.21
CA LYS A 72 9.03 -6.53 6.78
C LYS A 72 9.42 -7.91 6.25
N VAL A 73 9.12 -8.97 7.01
CA VAL A 73 9.43 -10.36 6.60
C VAL A 73 8.71 -10.69 5.30
N THR A 74 7.42 -10.41 5.19
CA THR A 74 6.65 -10.72 3.98
C THR A 74 7.13 -9.93 2.77
N LEU A 75 7.47 -8.65 2.90
CA LEU A 75 8.03 -7.86 1.81
C LEU A 75 9.44 -8.32 1.41
N SER A 76 10.27 -8.76 2.37
CA SER A 76 11.57 -9.35 2.10
C SER A 76 11.47 -10.72 1.43
N VAL A 77 10.53 -11.58 1.84
CA VAL A 77 10.28 -12.90 1.21
C VAL A 77 9.79 -12.72 -0.22
N ASN A 78 8.95 -11.72 -0.48
CA ASN A 78 8.53 -11.37 -1.85
C ASN A 78 9.67 -10.71 -2.66
N GLY A 79 10.84 -10.42 -2.08
CA GLY A 79 11.95 -9.76 -2.75
C GLY A 79 11.69 -8.29 -3.10
N LYS A 80 10.73 -7.64 -2.42
CA LYS A 80 10.34 -6.23 -2.65
C LYS A 80 10.92 -5.26 -1.63
N LEU A 81 11.40 -5.78 -0.50
CA LEU A 81 12.15 -5.00 0.50
C LEU A 81 13.57 -5.51 0.60
N ASN A 82 14.49 -4.72 0.06
CA ASN A 82 15.93 -4.96 0.20
C ASN A 82 16.43 -4.44 1.55
N ARG A 83 17.56 -4.97 2.05
CA ARG A 83 18.14 -4.55 3.33
C ARG A 83 18.38 -3.04 3.40
N ASP A 84 18.81 -2.44 2.29
CA ASP A 84 19.03 -0.99 2.17
C ASP A 84 17.72 -0.18 2.32
N LEU A 85 16.62 -0.66 1.71
CA LEU A 85 15.31 -0.04 1.84
C LEU A 85 14.74 -0.18 3.25
N LEU A 86 14.97 -1.33 3.89
CA LEU A 86 14.59 -1.56 5.28
C LEU A 86 15.34 -0.61 6.21
N GLU A 87 16.67 -0.51 6.04
CA GLU A 87 17.51 0.40 6.82
C GLU A 87 17.12 1.86 6.59
N ALA A 88 16.84 2.27 5.34
CA ALA A 88 16.34 3.61 5.04
C ALA A 88 14.96 3.88 5.65
N ALA A 89 14.10 2.87 5.75
CA ALA A 89 12.80 3.01 6.41
C ALA A 89 12.95 3.17 7.93
N GLU A 90 13.84 2.41 8.56
CA GLU A 90 14.05 2.45 10.01
C GLU A 90 14.88 3.66 10.46
N ASN A 91 15.97 3.98 9.76
CA ASN A 91 16.92 5.01 10.17
C ASN A 91 16.70 6.37 9.51
N ALA A 92 16.29 6.39 8.24
CA ALA A 92 16.09 7.62 7.48
C ALA A 92 14.62 8.05 7.40
N HIS A 93 13.72 7.32 8.07
CA HIS A 93 12.26 7.52 8.04
C HIS A 93 11.72 7.65 6.60
N ARG A 94 12.37 6.98 5.64
CA ARG A 94 11.99 7.04 4.23
C ARG A 94 10.97 5.93 3.93
N PRO A 95 9.78 6.25 3.40
CA PRO A 95 8.79 5.24 3.02
C PRO A 95 9.38 4.26 2.00
N PRO A 96 9.27 2.94 2.20
CA PRO A 96 9.39 2.02 1.09
C PRO A 96 8.21 2.24 0.12
N PRO A 97 8.44 2.14 -1.20
CA PRO A 97 7.38 2.32 -2.19
C PRO A 97 6.34 1.19 -2.13
N TYR A 98 6.72 0.00 -1.65
CA TYR A 98 5.84 -1.17 -1.53
C TYR A 98 5.36 -1.37 -0.09
N ARG A 99 4.05 -1.51 0.09
CA ARG A 99 3.36 -1.64 1.39
C ARG A 99 2.24 -2.68 1.29
N LEU A 100 1.80 -3.22 2.43
CA LEU A 100 0.61 -4.08 2.51
C LEU A 100 -0.64 -3.24 2.77
N ALA A 101 -1.63 -3.33 1.88
CA ALA A 101 -2.87 -2.55 2.00
C ALA A 101 -3.68 -2.87 3.27
N CYS A 102 -3.50 -4.06 3.87
CA CYS A 102 -4.15 -4.42 5.14
C CYS A 102 -3.56 -3.70 6.36
N GLN A 103 -2.26 -3.38 6.34
CA GLN A 103 -1.56 -2.70 7.43
C GLN A 103 -1.48 -1.18 7.20
N PHE A 104 -1.73 -0.72 5.98
CA PHE A 104 -1.70 0.70 5.65
C PHE A 104 -2.95 1.43 6.16
N ILE A 105 -2.77 2.37 7.08
CA ILE A 105 -3.83 3.26 7.56
C ILE A 105 -3.80 4.54 6.72
N VAL A 106 -4.94 4.90 6.13
CA VAL A 106 -5.05 6.12 5.32
C VAL A 106 -5.11 7.33 6.26
N ARG A 107 -4.14 8.24 6.14
CA ARG A 107 -4.13 9.53 6.83
C ARG A 107 -4.56 10.64 5.88
N ASP A 108 -4.56 11.90 6.34
CA ASP A 108 -4.91 13.10 5.54
C ASP A 108 -3.84 13.44 4.48
N GLU A 109 -3.63 12.53 3.54
CA GLU A 109 -2.58 12.58 2.52
C GLU A 109 -3.17 12.27 1.14
N THR A 110 -2.53 12.80 0.09
CA THR A 110 -2.88 12.48 -1.30
C THR A 110 -1.92 11.44 -1.84
N ILE A 111 -2.43 10.22 -2.05
CA ILE A 111 -1.62 9.06 -2.46
C ILE A 111 -2.21 8.39 -3.71
N LEU A 112 -1.32 7.89 -4.54
CA LEU A 112 -1.62 6.97 -5.65
C LEU A 112 -1.23 5.56 -5.22
N VAL A 113 -2.15 4.62 -5.35
CA VAL A 113 -1.99 3.22 -4.99
C VAL A 113 -2.06 2.38 -6.23
N GLU A 114 -0.95 1.75 -6.58
CA GLU A 114 -0.85 0.86 -7.72
C GLU A 114 -0.84 -0.61 -7.27
N PHE A 115 -1.62 -1.47 -7.93
CA PHE A 115 -1.67 -2.90 -7.62
C PHE A 115 -1.80 -3.77 -8.88
N SER A 116 -1.26 -4.99 -8.83
CA SER A 116 -1.24 -5.92 -9.96
C SER A 116 -2.58 -6.61 -10.20
N GLY A 117 -3.41 -6.76 -9.16
CA GLY A 117 -4.69 -7.47 -9.20
C GLY A 117 -4.57 -8.99 -9.01
N GLU A 118 -3.35 -9.54 -9.06
CA GLU A 118 -3.07 -10.95 -8.76
C GLU A 118 -2.35 -11.08 -7.40
N PRO A 119 -2.70 -12.09 -6.58
CA PRO A 119 -2.11 -12.25 -5.25
C PRO A 119 -0.61 -12.51 -5.35
N GLY A 120 0.21 -11.60 -4.79
CA GLY A 120 1.66 -11.76 -4.75
C GLY A 120 2.39 -11.51 -6.07
N VAL A 121 1.71 -11.00 -7.10
CA VAL A 121 2.35 -10.63 -8.37
C VAL A 121 2.67 -9.15 -8.37
N GLU A 122 3.80 -8.78 -8.98
CA GLU A 122 4.25 -7.39 -9.04
C GLU A 122 3.47 -6.59 -10.09
N PRO A 123 3.15 -5.30 -9.82
CA PRO A 123 2.53 -4.44 -10.82
C PRO A 123 3.46 -4.14 -12.02
N GLU A 124 4.77 -4.35 -11.91
CA GLU A 124 5.76 -4.04 -12.97
C GLU A 124 6.13 -5.24 -13.86
N LEU A 125 5.86 -6.48 -13.45
CA LEU A 125 6.39 -7.68 -14.13
C LEU A 125 5.60 -8.15 -15.37
N ARG A 126 4.55 -7.43 -15.77
CA ARG A 126 3.67 -7.82 -16.89
C ARG A 126 3.65 -6.84 -18.07
N LYS A 127 4.59 -5.89 -18.09
CA LYS A 127 4.80 -4.97 -19.22
C LYS A 127 5.60 -5.62 -20.33
#